data_AF-A0A6P1KS24-F1
#
_entry.id   AF-A0A6P1KS24-F1
#
_cell.length_a   1.000
_cell.length_b   1.000
_cell.length_c   1.000
_cell.angle_alpha   90.00
_cell.angle_beta   90.00
_cell.angle_gamma   90.00
#
_symmetry.space_group_name_H-M   'P 1'
#
loop_
_entity.id
_entity.type
_entity.pdbx_description
1 polymer ?
#
loop_
_entity_poly.entity_id
_entity_poly.type
_entity_poly.pdbx_seq_one_letter_code
_entity_poly.pdbx_strand_id
1 'polypeptide(L)' 'MNAHKIKIVLTEDGTLTLQGLPFHAGDAVEVIILEAKTPDKQIALKAQSDTNLYPLHNTQPYRYEDPTEPVAVEDWEVLQ' A
#
# COMPACT_ATOMS: atom_id res chain seq x y z
N MET A 1 -20.47 7.27 -15.76
CA MET A 1 -19.38 8.18 -16.16
C MET A 1 -18.18 7.32 -16.52
N ASN A 2 -17.77 7.31 -17.79
CA ASN A 2 -16.57 6.58 -18.24
C ASN A 2 -15.39 7.55 -18.16
N ALA A 3 -14.40 7.25 -17.32
CA ALA A 3 -13.24 8.13 -17.10
C ALA A 3 -11.97 7.47 -17.65
N HIS A 4 -11.32 8.12 -18.60
CA HIS A 4 -10.00 7.73 -19.08
C HIS A 4 -8.93 8.44 -18.23
N LYS A 5 -8.10 7.67 -17.53
CA LYS A 5 -7.03 8.20 -16.67
C LYS A 5 -5.69 8.10 -17.38
N ILE A 6 -5.06 9.25 -17.62
CA ILE A 6 -3.69 9.36 -18.11
C ILE A 6 -2.82 9.91 -16.98
N LYS A 7 -1.65 9.30 -16.75
CA LYS A 7 -0.63 9.83 -15.83
C LYS A 7 0.52 10.39 -16.66
N ILE A 8 0.86 11.65 -16.45
CA ILE A 8 1.94 12.33 -17.15
C ILE A 8 2.72 13.19 -16.16
N VAL A 9 4.04 13.20 -16.30
CA VAL A 9 4.91 14.12 -15.57
C VAL A 9 5.03 15.38 -16.42
N LEU A 10 4.78 16.52 -15.80
CA LEU A 10 4.88 17.80 -16.47
C LEU A 10 6.36 18.10 -16.78
N THR A 11 6.68 18.36 -18.05
CA THR A 11 8.06 18.63 -18.50
C THR A 11 8.38 20.12 -18.57
N GLU A 12 7.36 20.97 -18.68
CA GLU A 12 7.46 22.42 -18.77
C GLU A 12 6.38 23.06 -17.90
N ASP A 13 6.67 24.23 -17.34
CA ASP A 13 5.70 24.93 -16.52
C ASP A 13 4.55 25.51 -17.36
N GLY A 14 3.32 25.32 -16.88
CA GLY A 14 2.14 26.03 -17.38
C GLY A 14 1.42 25.41 -18.58
N THR A 15 2.02 24.46 -19.32
CA THR A 15 1.34 23.82 -20.48
C THR A 15 1.43 22.29 -20.44
N LEU A 16 0.29 21.64 -20.64
CA LEU A 16 0.19 20.19 -20.81
C LEU A 16 -0.53 19.86 -22.13
N THR A 17 0.15 19.14 -23.02
CA THR A 17 -0.44 18.66 -24.29
C THR A 17 -0.78 17.18 -24.19
N LEU A 18 -2.06 16.84 -24.28
CA LEU A 18 -2.55 15.45 -24.33
C LEU A 18 -2.80 15.05 -25.79
N GLN A 19 -2.25 13.92 -26.22
CA GLN A 19 -2.39 13.39 -27.58
C GLN A 19 -3.02 12.00 -27.57
N GLY A 20 -3.70 11.63 -28.66
CA GLY A 20 -4.26 10.27 -28.84
C GLY A 20 -5.44 9.94 -27.92
N LEU A 21 -6.24 10.94 -27.53
CA LEU A 21 -7.44 10.68 -26.74
C LEU A 21 -8.49 9.93 -27.58
N PRO A 22 -9.21 8.95 -27.01
CA PRO A 22 -10.21 8.15 -27.73
C PRO A 22 -11.55 8.88 -27.89
N PHE A 23 -11.51 10.16 -28.27
CA PHE A 23 -12.69 11.01 -28.50
C PHE A 23 -12.69 11.53 -29.95
N HIS A 24 -13.86 11.82 -30.48
CA HIS A 24 -14.05 12.29 -31.84
C HIS A 24 -14.30 13.80 -31.89
N ALA A 25 -14.13 14.40 -33.06
CA ALA A 25 -14.48 15.79 -33.27
C ALA A 25 -15.98 16.01 -33.03
N GLY A 26 -16.31 16.92 -32.12
CA GLY A 26 -17.69 17.22 -31.72
C GLY A 26 -18.11 16.60 -30.38
N ASP A 27 -17.29 15.70 -29.80
CA ASP A 27 -17.56 15.16 -28.47
C ASP A 27 -17.32 16.24 -27.40
N ALA A 28 -18.25 16.35 -26.45
CA ALA A 28 -18.04 17.16 -25.25
C ALA A 28 -17.19 16.37 -24.25
N VAL A 29 -16.02 16.92 -23.88
CA VAL A 29 -15.07 16.27 -22.97
C VAL A 29 -14.85 17.15 -21.73
N GLU A 30 -14.93 16.54 -20.55
CA GLU A 30 -14.58 17.18 -19.27
C GLU A 30 -13.18 16.71 -18.84
N VAL A 31 -12.33 17.67 -18.41
CA VAL A 31 -10.95 17.40 -17.99
C VAL A 31 -10.77 17.75 -16.52
N ILE A 32 -10.31 16.78 -15.72
CA ILE A 32 -10.00 16.98 -14.30
C ILE A 32 -8.50 16.77 -14.11
N ILE A 33 -7.81 17.82 -13.64
CA ILE A 33 -6.37 17.78 -13.34
C ILE A 33 -6.21 17.64 -11.82
N LEU A 34 -5.51 16.59 -11.39
CA LEU A 34 -5.19 16.35 -9.98
C LEU A 34 -3.68 16.24 -9.82
N GLU A 35 -3.14 16.86 -8.77
CA GLU A 35 -1.73 16.67 -8.39
C GLU A 35 -1.50 15.19 -8.04
N ALA A 36 -0.62 14.53 -8.79
CA ALA A 36 -0.25 13.16 -8.50
C ALA A 36 0.73 13.14 -7.32
N LYS A 37 0.35 12.49 -6.21
CA LYS A 37 1.30 12.16 -5.15
C LYS A 37 2.30 11.15 -5.72
N THR A 38 3.55 11.56 -5.92
CA THR A 38 4.62 10.64 -6.29
C THR A 38 4.83 9.63 -5.15
N PRO A 39 5.07 8.34 -5.47
CA PRO A 39 5.48 7.36 -4.47
C PRO A 39 6.69 7.85 -3.67
N ASP A 40 7.62 8.58 -4.31
CA ASP A 40 8.82 9.09 -3.64
C ASP A 40 8.53 10.08 -2.51
N LYS A 41 7.48 10.90 -2.63
CA LYS A 41 7.05 11.80 -1.53
C LYS A 41 6.39 11.03 -0.39
N GLN A 42 5.81 9.85 -0.68
CA GLN A 42 5.30 8.91 0.33
C GLN A 42 6.43 8.07 0.94
N ILE A 43 7.49 7.76 0.19
CA ILE A 43 8.69 7.06 0.68
C ILE A 43 9.47 7.97 1.62
N ALA A 44 9.62 9.26 1.31
CA ALA A 44 10.26 10.24 2.20
C ALA A 44 9.52 10.41 3.55
N LEU A 45 8.19 10.36 3.54
CA LEU A 45 7.38 10.40 4.78
C LEU A 45 7.35 9.05 5.52
N LYS A 46 7.50 7.91 4.82
CA LYS A 46 7.62 6.58 5.44
C LYS A 46 9.00 6.33 6.06
N ALA A 47 10.07 6.87 5.47
CA ALA A 47 11.44 6.70 5.96
C ALA A 47 11.67 7.35 7.33
N GLN A 48 10.89 8.38 7.71
CA GLN A 48 10.92 8.95 9.07
C GLN A 48 10.16 8.11 10.11
N SER A 49 9.40 7.12 9.67
CA SER A 49 8.65 6.19 10.53
C SER A 49 9.24 4.77 10.53
N ASP A 50 10.48 4.59 10.08
CA ASP A 50 11.24 3.35 10.27
C ASP A 50 11.82 3.25 11.69
N THR A 51 11.04 3.67 12.69
CA THR A 51 11.17 3.13 14.03
C THR A 51 10.77 1.67 13.91
N ASN A 52 11.77 0.80 13.70
CA ASN A 52 11.65 -0.66 13.52
C ASN A 52 10.37 -1.22 14.16
N LEU A 53 9.28 -1.28 13.37
CA LEU A 53 7.93 -1.53 13.89
C LEU A 53 7.80 -2.96 14.43
N TYR A 54 8.72 -3.84 14.03
CA TYR A 54 8.74 -5.24 14.40
C TYR A 54 10.19 -5.70 14.62
N PRO A 55 10.80 -5.32 15.76
CA PRO A 55 12.22 -5.59 16.04
C PRO A 55 12.53 -7.09 16.13
N LEU A 56 11.51 -7.92 16.30
CA LEU A 56 11.62 -9.37 16.35
C LEU A 56 11.27 -10.04 15.01
N HIS A 57 10.77 -9.33 14.00
CA HIS A 57 10.41 -9.97 12.73
C HIS A 57 11.63 -10.67 12.11
N ASN A 58 11.51 -11.96 11.82
CA ASN A 58 12.60 -12.84 11.36
C ASN A 58 13.73 -13.13 12.37
N THR A 59 13.58 -12.80 13.66
CA THR A 59 14.58 -13.22 14.67
C THR A 59 14.36 -14.67 15.05
N GLN A 60 15.38 -15.50 14.92
CA GLN A 60 15.37 -16.88 15.43
C GLN A 60 15.87 -16.92 16.89
N PRO A 61 15.45 -17.90 17.69
CA PRO A 61 14.61 -19.05 17.33
C PRO A 61 13.16 -18.90 17.80
N TYR A 62 12.21 -18.92 16.86
CA TYR A 62 10.82 -19.28 17.15
C TYR A 62 10.71 -20.80 17.08
N ARG A 63 11.10 -21.48 18.15
CA ARG A 63 10.88 -22.91 18.29
C ARG A 63 9.88 -23.13 19.40
N TYR A 64 8.71 -23.65 19.04
CA TYR A 64 7.80 -24.23 20.00
C TYR A 64 8.29 -25.65 20.25
N GLU A 65 8.67 -25.94 21.49
CA GLU A 65 8.89 -27.31 21.93
C GLU A 65 7.51 -27.96 22.09
N ASP A 66 7.31 -29.04 21.36
CA ASP A 66 6.12 -29.92 21.39
C ASP A 66 4.77 -29.16 21.43
N PRO A 67 4.45 -28.36 20.38
CA PRO A 67 3.34 -27.39 20.39
C PRO A 67 1.94 -28.01 20.52
N THR A 68 1.82 -29.31 20.38
CA THR A 68 0.57 -30.06 20.44
C THR A 68 0.51 -31.02 21.62
N GLU A 69 1.52 -31.03 22.48
CA GLU A 69 1.47 -31.87 23.67
C GLU A 69 0.40 -31.35 24.65
N PRO A 70 -0.38 -32.26 25.25
CA PRO A 70 -1.35 -31.89 26.26
C PRO A 70 -0.66 -31.20 27.44
N VAL A 71 -1.03 -29.95 27.71
CA VAL A 71 -0.49 -29.21 28.85
C VAL A 71 -1.32 -29.50 30.09
N ALA A 72 -0.63 -29.85 31.18
CA ALA A 72 -1.19 -29.91 32.53
C ALA A 72 -2.43 -30.82 32.63
N VAL A 73 -2.38 -31.99 31.99
CA VAL A 73 -3.47 -33.00 32.01
C VAL A 73 -3.90 -33.32 33.44
N GLU A 74 -2.95 -33.37 34.38
CA GLU A 74 -3.23 -33.63 35.80
C GLU A 74 -3.94 -32.46 36.50
N ASP A 75 -3.82 -31.22 36.01
CA ASP A 75 -4.50 -30.03 36.56
C ASP A 75 -5.94 -29.88 36.05
N TRP A 76 -6.31 -30.61 34.99
CA TRP A 76 -7.67 -30.63 34.44
C TRP A 76 -8.61 -31.61 35.16
N GLU A 77 -8.10 -32.49 36.02
CA GLU A 77 -8.93 -33.31 36.91
C GLU A 77 -9.41 -32.48 38.12
N VAL A 78 -10.29 -31.51 37.84
CA VAL A 78 -10.99 -30.80 38.91
C VAL A 78 -12.03 -31.74 39.52
N LEU A 79 -11.63 -32.39 40.62
CA LEU A 79 -12.42 -33.00 41.71
C LEU A 79 -13.89 -33.31 41.35
N GLN A 80 -14.16 -34.58 41.07
CA GLN A 80 -15.50 -35.17 41.01
C GLN A 80 -16.27 -35.00 42.34
#